data_AF-A0A9X3X888-F1
#
_entry.id   AF-A0A9X3X888-F1
#
_cell.length_a   1.000
_cell.length_b   1.000
_cell.length_c   1.000
_cell.angle_alpha   90.00
_cell.angle_beta   90.00
_cell.angle_gamma   90.00
#
_symmetry.space_group_name_H-M   'P 1'
#
loop_
_entity.id
_entity.type
_entity.pdbx_description
1 polymer ?
#
loop_
_entity_poly.entity_id
_entity_poly.type
_entity_poly.pdbx_seq_one_letter_code
_entity_poly.pdbx_strand_id
1 'polypeptide(L)'
;MSDSPEHERLDVGPWAWDWFCERVLASWYLLVPLALLITLAGGARNMLVRGLVAFVCIVALRLWDDVEDLAHDRRHYPMRVLCRLPSSKGPRSLAYVGLVASCVPTLVLGGEYAPLAGATFAAAAGVYEARSVWPHLRVVFAHVILLKVPALAIALAFPAMPPRVVLGRALALYGVVGSYELLHDAEARRSPFALALALVDLVCLCAGLAVWLLHDRIFP
;
A
#
# COMPACT_ATOMS: atom_id res chain seq x y z
N MET A 1 -5.20 42.76 -16.54
CA MET A 1 -4.83 41.54 -17.29
C MET A 1 -5.30 40.37 -16.47
N SER A 2 -6.36 39.71 -16.95
CA SER A 2 -6.94 38.55 -16.30
C SER A 2 -6.16 37.33 -16.79
N ASP A 3 -5.29 36.77 -15.97
CA ASP A 3 -4.73 35.44 -16.21
C ASP A 3 -5.90 34.46 -16.24
N SER A 4 -6.33 34.09 -17.45
CA SER A 4 -7.24 32.98 -17.65
C SER A 4 -6.60 31.75 -17.03
N PRO A 5 -7.28 31.03 -16.12
CA PRO A 5 -6.75 29.78 -15.58
C PRO A 5 -6.62 28.79 -16.74
N GLU A 6 -5.43 28.72 -17.33
CA GLU A 6 -5.07 27.67 -18.27
C GLU A 6 -5.46 26.36 -17.59
N HIS A 7 -6.47 25.69 -18.13
CA HIS A 7 -6.89 24.39 -17.65
C HIS A 7 -5.70 23.46 -17.84
N GLU A 8 -4.93 23.29 -16.77
CA GLU A 8 -3.73 22.47 -16.67
C GLU A 8 -4.18 21.04 -16.98
N ARG A 9 -4.09 20.65 -18.26
CA ARG A 9 -4.47 19.30 -18.69
C ARG A 9 -3.53 18.33 -17.98
N LEU A 10 -4.10 17.26 -17.45
CA LEU A 10 -3.33 16.09 -17.01
C LEU A 10 -2.52 15.57 -18.19
N ASP A 11 -1.26 15.99 -18.29
CA ASP A 11 -0.32 15.48 -19.28
C ASP A 11 0.16 14.11 -18.81
N VAL A 12 -0.66 13.09 -19.09
CA VAL A 12 -0.29 11.68 -18.96
C VAL A 12 0.63 11.34 -20.14
N GLY A 13 1.83 11.90 -20.10
CA GLY A 13 2.85 11.70 -21.11
C GLY A 13 3.43 10.27 -21.11
N PRO A 14 4.42 10.00 -21.98
CA PRO A 14 5.08 8.70 -22.12
C PRO A 14 5.62 8.14 -20.79
N TRP A 15 5.94 9.01 -19.84
CA TRP A 15 6.46 8.66 -18.53
C TRP A 15 5.55 7.71 -17.74
N ALA A 16 4.23 7.78 -17.91
CA ALA A 16 3.30 6.94 -17.15
C ALA A 16 3.43 5.47 -17.56
N TRP A 17 3.62 5.23 -18.86
CA TRP A 17 3.87 3.89 -19.39
C TRP A 17 5.25 3.38 -18.98
N ASP A 18 6.28 4.23 -19.06
CA ASP A 18 7.63 3.86 -18.63
C ASP A 18 7.67 3.52 -17.14
N TRP A 19 6.98 4.30 -16.30
CA TRP A 19 6.82 4.02 -14.86
C TRP A 19 6.08 2.71 -14.65
N PHE A 20 5.00 2.44 -15.39
CA PHE A 20 4.26 1.20 -15.28
C PHE A 20 5.13 -0.01 -15.63
N CYS A 21 5.92 0.08 -16.71
CA CYS A 21 6.88 -0.96 -17.08
C CYS A 21 7.93 -1.17 -15.99
N GLU A 22 8.56 -0.09 -15.50
CA GLU A 22 9.62 -0.13 -14.49
C GLU A 22 9.13 -0.66 -13.13
N ARG A 23 7.92 -0.28 -12.71
CA ARG A 23 7.45 -0.49 -11.32
C ARG A 23 6.39 -1.56 -11.17
N VAL A 24 5.53 -1.73 -12.17
CA VAL A 24 4.43 -2.71 -12.12
C VAL A 24 4.84 -3.97 -12.85
N LEU A 25 5.21 -3.87 -14.13
CA LEU A 25 5.60 -5.05 -14.89
C LEU A 25 6.87 -5.67 -14.33
N ALA A 26 7.92 -4.90 -14.02
CA ALA A 26 9.14 -5.49 -13.44
C ALA A 26 8.92 -6.13 -12.06
N SER A 27 7.85 -5.80 -11.34
CA SER A 27 7.53 -6.33 -10.00
C SER A 27 6.29 -7.24 -10.00
N TRP A 28 5.82 -7.70 -11.16
CA TRP A 28 4.56 -8.46 -11.28
C TRP A 28 4.53 -9.71 -10.38
N TYR A 29 5.68 -10.38 -10.24
CA TYR A 29 5.84 -11.57 -9.42
C TYR A 29 5.68 -11.32 -7.91
N LEU A 30 5.69 -10.06 -7.47
CA LEU A 30 5.36 -9.67 -6.09
C LEU A 30 3.96 -9.08 -5.99
N LEU A 31 3.59 -8.21 -6.93
CA LEU A 31 2.33 -7.47 -6.88
C LEU A 31 1.12 -8.38 -7.09
N VAL A 32 1.22 -9.37 -7.97
CA VAL A 32 0.12 -10.32 -8.22
C VAL A 32 -0.12 -11.23 -7.01
N PRO A 33 0.89 -11.89 -6.40
CA PRO A 33 0.69 -12.61 -5.15
C PRO A 33 0.19 -11.73 -4.02
N LEU A 34 0.67 -10.49 -3.89
CA LEU A 34 0.19 -9.57 -2.86
C LEU A 34 -1.30 -9.24 -3.04
N ALA A 35 -1.75 -8.93 -4.26
CA ALA A 35 -3.15 -8.69 -4.55
C ALA A 35 -4.02 -9.93 -4.26
N LEU A 36 -3.51 -11.12 -4.56
CA LEU A 36 -4.16 -12.39 -4.21
C LEU A 36 -4.27 -12.57 -2.70
N LEU A 37 -3.20 -12.31 -1.94
CA LEU A 37 -3.20 -12.41 -0.49
C LEU A 37 -4.17 -11.42 0.16
N ILE A 38 -4.22 -10.17 -0.32
CA ILE A 38 -5.22 -9.17 0.12
C ILE A 38 -6.64 -9.69 -0.13
N THR A 39 -6.87 -10.26 -1.31
CA THR A 39 -8.18 -10.82 -1.69
C THR A 39 -8.56 -12.00 -0.79
N LEU A 40 -7.64 -12.94 -0.57
CA LEU A 40 -7.86 -14.09 0.31
C LEU A 40 -8.10 -13.65 1.76
N ALA A 41 -7.36 -12.65 2.22
CA ALA A 41 -7.56 -12.04 3.52
C ALA A 41 -8.98 -11.48 3.66
N GLY A 42 -9.49 -10.82 2.61
CA GLY A 42 -10.86 -10.32 2.54
C GLY A 42 -11.95 -11.38 2.30
N GLY A 43 -11.58 -12.60 1.87
CA GLY A 43 -12.50 -13.74 1.65
C GLY A 43 -12.67 -14.16 0.19
N ALA A 44 -13.18 -15.37 -0.03
CA ALA A 44 -13.20 -16.02 -1.36
C ALA A 44 -14.37 -15.63 -2.28
N ARG A 45 -15.24 -14.69 -1.89
CA ARG A 45 -16.39 -14.29 -2.73
C ARG A 45 -15.96 -13.20 -3.72
N ASN A 46 -16.24 -13.41 -5.00
CA ASN A 46 -15.88 -12.50 -6.09
C ASN A 46 -14.36 -12.25 -6.19
N MET A 47 -13.54 -13.31 -6.02
CA MET A 47 -12.07 -13.19 -5.98
C MET A 47 -11.49 -12.44 -7.18
N LEU A 48 -12.02 -12.66 -8.39
CA LEU A 48 -11.52 -11.98 -9.58
C LEU A 48 -11.72 -10.46 -9.48
N VAL A 49 -12.93 -10.01 -9.11
CA VAL A 49 -13.27 -8.58 -9.00
C VAL A 49 -12.51 -7.95 -7.84
N ARG A 50 -12.50 -8.58 -6.66
CA ARG A 50 -11.75 -8.10 -5.49
C ARG A 50 -10.25 -8.07 -5.74
N GLY A 51 -9.71 -9.07 -6.44
CA GLY A 51 -8.30 -9.15 -6.83
C GLY A 51 -7.91 -8.06 -7.82
N LEU A 52 -8.76 -7.78 -8.81
CA LEU A 52 -8.54 -6.66 -9.73
C LEU A 52 -8.55 -5.32 -8.98
N VAL A 53 -9.52 -5.12 -8.07
CA VAL A 53 -9.58 -3.91 -7.24
C VAL A 53 -8.35 -3.78 -6.34
N ALA A 54 -7.98 -4.85 -5.63
CA ALA A 54 -6.77 -4.88 -4.80
C ALA A 54 -5.52 -4.55 -5.62
N PHE A 55 -5.38 -5.11 -6.82
CA PHE A 55 -4.25 -4.83 -7.71
C PHE A 55 -4.21 -3.36 -8.14
N VAL A 56 -5.35 -2.80 -8.57
CA VAL A 56 -5.43 -1.37 -8.94
C VAL A 56 -5.11 -0.47 -7.75
N CYS A 57 -5.62 -0.77 -6.56
CA CYS A 57 -5.30 -0.05 -5.33
C CYS A 57 -3.79 -0.13 -5.03
N ILE A 58 -3.17 -1.30 -5.12
CA ILE A 58 -1.72 -1.47 -4.92
C ILE A 58 -0.94 -0.61 -5.92
N VAL A 59 -1.32 -0.60 -7.21
CA VAL A 59 -0.65 0.21 -8.23
C VAL A 59 -0.79 1.70 -7.93
N ALA A 60 -1.97 2.16 -7.54
CA ALA A 60 -2.20 3.56 -7.14
C ALA A 60 -1.38 3.95 -5.90
N LEU A 61 -1.35 3.09 -4.88
CA LEU A 61 -0.56 3.31 -3.66
C LEU A 61 0.94 3.31 -3.97
N ARG A 62 1.42 2.46 -4.88
CA ARG A 62 2.82 2.41 -5.29
C ARG A 62 3.23 3.67 -6.04
N LEU A 63 2.38 4.18 -6.94
CA LEU A 63 2.64 5.47 -7.59
C LEU A 63 2.69 6.60 -6.57
N TRP A 64 1.76 6.59 -5.61
CA TRP A 64 1.75 7.57 -4.52
C TRP A 64 3.05 7.53 -3.71
N ASP A 65 3.50 6.33 -3.29
CA ASP A 65 4.79 6.18 -2.58
C ASP A 65 5.98 6.73 -3.37
N ASP A 66 6.07 6.39 -4.67
CA ASP A 66 7.18 6.84 -5.52
C ASP A 66 7.18 8.38 -5.69
N VAL A 67 5.99 9.01 -5.64
CA VAL A 67 5.86 10.47 -5.67
C VAL A 67 6.30 11.10 -4.35
N GLU A 68 5.92 10.53 -3.21
CA GLU A 68 6.32 11.04 -1.89
C GLU A 68 7.83 10.85 -1.64
N ASP A 69 8.40 9.74 -2.12
CA ASP A 69 9.83 9.45 -1.98
C ASP A 69 10.71 10.11 -3.07
N LEU A 70 10.14 10.89 -3.99
CA LEU A 70 10.85 11.46 -5.14
C LEU A 70 12.08 12.31 -4.75
N ALA A 71 11.99 13.10 -3.68
CA ALA A 71 13.11 13.94 -3.22
C ALA A 71 14.28 13.10 -2.66
N HIS A 72 13.96 11.94 -2.07
CA HIS A 72 14.97 10.98 -1.65
C HIS A 72 15.54 10.23 -2.85
N ASP A 73 14.69 9.76 -3.76
CA ASP A 73 15.06 8.99 -4.93
C ASP A 73 15.91 9.78 -5.91
N ARG A 74 15.66 11.08 -6.10
CA ARG A 74 16.53 11.91 -6.96
C ARG A 74 17.99 11.93 -6.50
N ARG A 75 18.24 11.72 -5.20
CA ARG A 75 19.60 11.68 -4.62
C ARG A 75 20.24 10.29 -4.70
N HIS A 76 19.47 9.22 -4.60
CA HIS A 76 19.99 7.85 -4.44
C HIS A 76 19.74 6.97 -5.68
N TYR A 77 18.68 7.24 -6.42
CA TYR A 77 18.22 6.49 -7.59
C TYR A 77 17.85 7.42 -8.77
N PRO A 78 18.79 8.27 -9.23
CA PRO A 78 18.50 9.29 -10.27
C PRO A 78 18.08 8.69 -11.61
N MET A 79 18.33 7.40 -11.84
CA MET A 79 17.96 6.68 -13.06
C MET A 79 16.46 6.35 -13.15
N ARG A 80 15.69 6.40 -12.06
CA ARG A 80 14.25 6.09 -12.03
C ARG A 80 13.46 7.02 -12.95
N VAL A 81 12.43 6.52 -13.62
CA VAL A 81 11.59 7.30 -14.55
C VAL A 81 11.10 8.62 -13.93
N LEU A 82 10.51 8.58 -12.73
CA LEU A 82 9.97 9.79 -12.10
C LEU A 82 11.06 10.81 -11.71
N CYS A 83 12.27 10.35 -11.38
CA CYS A 83 13.37 11.24 -10.98
C CYS A 83 13.84 12.13 -12.14
N ARG A 84 13.71 11.64 -13.38
CA ARG A 84 14.09 12.35 -14.62
C ARG A 84 13.07 13.39 -15.06
N LEU A 85 11.87 13.40 -14.46
CA LEU A 85 10.84 14.37 -14.78
C LEU A 85 11.19 15.74 -14.19
N PRO A 86 10.99 16.84 -14.95
CA PRO A 86 11.23 18.19 -14.45
C PRO A 86 10.26 18.59 -13.34
N SER A 87 9.05 18.02 -13.33
CA SER A 87 7.98 18.31 -12.39
C SER A 87 7.35 17.03 -11.83
N SER A 88 6.95 17.07 -10.56
CA SER A 88 6.21 15.99 -9.88
C SER A 88 4.70 16.17 -9.93
N LYS A 89 4.19 17.29 -10.48
CA LYS A 89 2.75 17.60 -10.51
C LYS A 89 1.94 16.52 -11.23
N GLY A 90 2.34 16.15 -12.45
CA GLY A 90 1.65 15.13 -13.25
C GLY A 90 1.56 13.77 -12.53
N PRO A 91 2.70 13.20 -12.09
CA PRO A 91 2.72 11.98 -11.28
C PRO A 91 1.86 12.07 -10.02
N ARG A 92 1.93 13.18 -9.28
CA ARG A 92 1.13 13.39 -8.07
C ARG A 92 -0.37 13.42 -8.36
N SER A 93 -0.78 14.14 -9.39
CA SER A 93 -2.19 14.20 -9.79
C SER A 93 -2.69 12.83 -10.25
N LEU A 94 -1.89 12.07 -11.00
CA LEU A 94 -2.25 10.70 -11.39
C LEU A 94 -2.37 9.76 -10.18
N ALA A 95 -1.48 9.88 -9.19
CA ALA A 95 -1.56 9.13 -7.94
C ALA A 95 -2.87 9.41 -7.20
N TYR A 96 -3.24 10.69 -7.02
CA TYR A 96 -4.50 11.06 -6.36
C TYR A 96 -5.72 10.61 -7.15
N VAL A 97 -5.73 10.76 -8.47
CA VAL A 97 -6.82 10.23 -9.31
C VAL A 97 -6.94 8.72 -9.16
N GLY A 98 -5.83 7.99 -9.18
CA GLY A 98 -5.81 6.54 -8.97
C GLY A 98 -6.35 6.13 -7.60
N LEU A 99 -5.97 6.84 -6.53
CA LEU A 99 -6.48 6.60 -5.17
C LEU A 99 -7.97 6.88 -5.07
N VAL A 100 -8.45 8.02 -5.58
CA VAL A 100 -9.88 8.39 -5.58
C VAL A 100 -10.70 7.40 -6.41
N ALA A 101 -10.21 7.02 -7.60
CA ALA A 101 -10.86 6.03 -8.45
C ALA A 101 -10.93 4.65 -7.78
N SER A 102 -9.96 4.33 -6.92
CA SER A 102 -9.92 3.08 -6.15
C SER A 102 -10.87 3.08 -4.94
N CYS A 103 -11.25 4.26 -4.42
CA CYS A 103 -12.19 4.37 -3.30
C CYS A 103 -13.59 3.86 -3.67
N VAL A 104 -14.10 4.20 -4.86
CA VAL A 104 -15.45 3.80 -5.31
C VAL A 104 -15.66 2.27 -5.30
N PRO A 105 -14.84 1.46 -5.99
CA PRO A 105 -15.00 0.01 -5.97
C PRO A 105 -14.74 -0.58 -4.57
N THR A 106 -13.84 0.02 -3.79
CA THR A 106 -13.60 -0.41 -2.39
C THR A 106 -14.84 -0.19 -1.53
N LEU A 107 -15.52 0.95 -1.64
CA LEU A 107 -16.79 1.23 -0.95
C LEU A 107 -17.90 0.27 -1.38
N VAL A 108 -18.01 -0.01 -2.68
CA VAL A 108 -19.03 -0.94 -3.22
C VAL A 108 -18.81 -2.37 -2.75
N LEU A 109 -17.56 -2.83 -2.62
CA LEU A 109 -17.24 -4.22 -2.29
C LEU A 109 -17.00 -4.46 -0.78
N GLY A 110 -16.60 -3.42 -0.05
CA GLY A 110 -16.08 -3.50 1.31
C GLY A 110 -17.09 -3.41 2.45
N GLY A 111 -18.31 -2.96 2.15
CA GLY A 111 -19.36 -2.81 3.16
C GLY A 111 -18.96 -1.87 4.30
N GLU A 112 -19.20 -2.31 5.54
CA GLU A 112 -19.00 -1.50 6.75
C GLU A 112 -17.54 -1.13 7.06
N TYR A 113 -16.57 -1.92 6.56
CA TYR A 113 -15.14 -1.69 6.81
C TYR A 113 -14.48 -0.76 5.80
N ALA A 114 -15.17 -0.42 4.70
CA ALA A 114 -14.59 0.36 3.63
C ALA A 114 -14.06 1.76 4.06
N PRO A 115 -14.68 2.48 5.01
CA PRO A 115 -14.14 3.75 5.52
C PRO A 115 -12.75 3.65 6.16
N LEU A 116 -12.36 2.47 6.67
CA LEU A 116 -11.05 2.27 7.31
C LEU A 116 -9.89 2.40 6.32
N ALA A 117 -10.07 2.04 5.06
CA ALA A 117 -9.06 2.29 4.03
C ALA A 117 -8.84 3.79 3.85
N GLY A 118 -9.91 4.57 3.74
CA GLY A 118 -9.83 6.04 3.62
C GLY A 118 -9.10 6.68 4.81
N ALA A 119 -9.45 6.27 6.04
CA ALA A 119 -8.77 6.74 7.25
C ALA A 119 -7.29 6.38 7.27
N THR A 120 -6.94 5.16 6.84
CA THR A 120 -5.54 4.71 6.80
C THR A 120 -4.75 5.46 5.74
N PHE A 121 -5.32 5.73 4.56
CA PHE A 121 -4.65 6.50 3.52
C PHE A 121 -4.44 7.95 3.95
N ALA A 122 -5.42 8.57 4.61
CA ALA A 122 -5.26 9.90 5.19
C ALA A 122 -4.16 9.93 6.26
N ALA A 123 -4.11 8.93 7.15
CA ALA A 123 -3.06 8.81 8.16
C ALA A 123 -1.67 8.61 7.53
N ALA A 124 -1.57 7.79 6.48
CA ALA A 124 -0.32 7.57 5.75
C ALA A 124 0.23 8.87 5.12
N ALA A 125 -0.65 9.77 4.65
CA ALA A 125 -0.23 11.08 4.15
C ALA A 125 0.43 11.93 5.26
N GLY A 126 -0.15 11.94 6.46
CA GLY A 126 0.47 12.60 7.62
C GLY A 126 1.80 11.96 8.04
N VAL A 127 1.93 10.64 7.88
CA VAL A 127 3.17 9.89 8.16
C VAL A 127 4.29 10.26 7.19
N TYR A 128 3.99 10.50 5.92
CA TYR A 128 4.98 10.97 4.95
C TYR A 128 5.58 12.32 5.31
N GLU A 129 4.74 13.27 5.74
CA GLU A 129 5.19 14.57 6.24
C GLU A 129 6.08 14.41 7.48
N ALA A 130 5.66 13.60 8.45
CA ALA A 130 6.45 13.30 9.65
C ALA A 130 7.80 12.64 9.34
N ARG A 131 7.85 11.74 8.35
CA ARG A 131 9.08 11.07 7.89
C ARG A 131 10.13 12.06 7.38
N SER A 132 9.70 13.15 6.76
CA SER A 132 10.62 14.20 6.29
C SER A 132 11.30 14.96 7.43
N VAL A 133 10.60 15.11 8.57
CA VAL A 133 11.06 15.83 9.76
C VAL A 133 12.02 14.96 10.60
N TRP A 134 11.78 13.65 10.65
CA TRP A 134 12.57 12.72 11.48
C TRP A 134 13.23 11.60 10.65
N PRO A 135 14.27 11.92 9.86
CA PRO A 135 14.89 10.97 8.93
C PRO A 135 15.55 9.77 9.64
N HIS A 136 15.99 9.92 10.89
CA HIS A 136 16.56 8.82 11.68
C HIS A 136 15.53 7.75 12.08
N LEU A 137 14.22 8.06 12.00
CA LEU A 137 13.12 7.11 12.25
C LEU A 137 12.50 6.57 10.96
N ARG A 138 13.15 6.76 9.81
CA ARG A 138 12.61 6.40 8.50
C ARG A 138 12.10 4.96 8.41
N VAL A 139 12.82 4.00 8.99
CA VAL A 139 12.44 2.58 8.96
C VAL A 139 11.17 2.32 9.78
N VAL A 140 10.96 3.06 10.87
CA VAL A 140 9.71 3.02 11.65
C VAL A 140 8.56 3.56 10.82
N PHE A 141 8.74 4.71 10.15
CA PHE A 141 7.71 5.26 9.28
C PHE A 141 7.41 4.35 8.08
N ALA A 142 8.41 3.69 7.50
CA ALA A 142 8.20 2.70 6.46
C ALA A 142 7.26 1.58 6.97
N HIS A 143 7.48 1.06 8.20
CA HIS A 143 6.58 0.07 8.80
C HIS A 143 5.16 0.61 9.03
N VAL A 144 5.02 1.86 9.49
CA VAL A 144 3.70 2.48 9.64
C VAL A 144 3.00 2.63 8.28
N ILE A 145 3.72 3.01 7.23
CA ILE A 145 3.18 3.11 5.86
C ILE A 145 2.72 1.73 5.36
N LEU A 146 3.37 0.63 5.75
CA LEU A 146 2.94 -0.73 5.38
C LEU A 146 1.53 -1.07 5.89
N LEU A 147 1.00 -0.38 6.91
CA LEU A 147 -0.37 -0.58 7.41
C LEU A 147 -1.45 -0.35 6.35
N LYS A 148 -1.14 0.34 5.25
CA LYS A 148 -2.07 0.46 4.10
C LYS A 148 -2.45 -0.89 3.50
N VAL A 149 -1.57 -1.90 3.54
CA VAL A 149 -1.82 -3.23 3.00
C VAL A 149 -2.86 -3.99 3.83
N PRO A 150 -2.69 -4.20 5.15
CA PRO A 150 -3.73 -4.80 5.97
C PRO A 150 -5.00 -3.96 6.01
N ALA A 151 -4.92 -2.62 5.97
CA ALA A 151 -6.11 -1.78 5.88
C ALA A 151 -6.90 -2.00 4.58
N LEU A 152 -6.22 -2.18 3.45
CA LEU A 152 -6.86 -2.54 2.20
C LEU A 152 -7.51 -3.93 2.27
N ALA A 153 -6.87 -4.90 2.93
CA ALA A 153 -7.47 -6.22 3.15
C ALA A 153 -8.72 -6.15 4.03
N ILE A 154 -8.70 -5.34 5.10
CA ILE A 154 -9.85 -5.08 5.97
C ILE A 154 -10.98 -4.39 5.19
N ALA A 155 -10.63 -3.36 4.42
CA ALA A 155 -11.61 -2.62 3.62
C ALA A 155 -12.20 -3.47 2.49
N LEU A 156 -11.48 -4.48 1.99
CA LEU A 156 -11.98 -5.46 1.04
C LEU A 156 -12.46 -6.76 1.72
N ALA A 157 -12.72 -6.73 3.02
CA ALA A 157 -13.32 -7.87 3.71
C ALA A 157 -14.76 -8.10 3.25
N PHE A 158 -15.15 -9.37 3.22
CA PHE A 158 -16.54 -9.75 2.99
C PHE A 158 -17.39 -9.33 4.20
N PRO A 159 -18.52 -8.61 4.02
CA PRO A 159 -19.25 -8.04 5.15
C PRO A 159 -19.75 -9.05 6.21
N ALA A 160 -19.98 -10.30 5.83
CA ALA A 160 -20.41 -11.33 6.79
C ALA A 160 -19.24 -11.99 7.54
N MET A 161 -17.99 -11.60 7.27
CA MET A 161 -16.83 -12.19 7.92
C MET A 161 -16.73 -11.67 9.37
N PRO A 162 -16.55 -12.55 10.38
CA PRO A 162 -16.42 -12.11 11.75
C PRO A 162 -15.22 -11.17 11.94
N PRO A 163 -15.37 -10.04 12.67
CA PRO A 163 -14.32 -9.01 12.77
C PRO A 163 -12.96 -9.57 13.23
N ARG A 164 -12.97 -10.53 14.15
CA ARG A 164 -11.75 -11.20 14.63
C ARG A 164 -11.00 -11.95 13.52
N VAL A 165 -11.69 -12.54 12.56
CA VAL A 165 -11.07 -13.25 11.43
C VAL A 165 -10.44 -12.25 10.47
N VAL A 166 -11.17 -11.19 10.16
CA VAL A 166 -10.67 -10.08 9.33
C VAL A 166 -9.39 -9.52 9.93
N LEU A 167 -9.41 -9.23 11.24
CA LEU A 167 -8.24 -8.74 11.97
C LEU A 167 -7.09 -9.76 11.96
N GLY A 168 -7.35 -11.04 12.23
CA GLY A 168 -6.32 -12.08 12.23
C GLY A 168 -5.63 -12.21 10.86
N ARG A 169 -6.40 -12.19 9.78
CA ARG A 169 -5.87 -12.24 8.40
C ARG A 169 -5.09 -10.98 8.04
N ALA A 170 -5.57 -9.81 8.46
CA ALA A 170 -4.87 -8.55 8.25
C ALA A 170 -3.53 -8.51 9.01
N LEU A 171 -3.50 -8.96 10.27
CA LEU A 171 -2.26 -9.07 11.05
C LEU A 171 -1.26 -10.05 10.44
N ALA A 172 -1.73 -11.22 9.98
CA ALA A 172 -0.87 -12.18 9.32
C ALA A 172 -0.27 -11.59 8.03
N LEU A 173 -1.08 -10.88 7.23
CA LEU A 173 -0.64 -10.21 6.03
C LEU A 173 0.39 -9.11 6.32
N TYR A 174 0.17 -8.31 7.37
CA TYR A 174 1.14 -7.31 7.83
C TYR A 174 2.47 -7.98 8.18
N GLY A 175 2.45 -9.05 8.98
CA GLY A 175 3.66 -9.78 9.36
C GLY A 175 4.44 -10.34 8.15
N VAL A 176 3.74 -10.86 7.13
CA VAL A 176 4.38 -11.32 5.88
C VAL A 176 5.06 -10.18 5.14
N VAL A 177 4.36 -9.05 4.95
CA VAL A 177 4.88 -7.91 4.17
C VAL A 177 6.00 -7.19 4.93
N GLY A 178 5.86 -6.98 6.24
CA GLY A 178 6.90 -6.42 7.10
C GLY A 178 8.16 -7.27 7.09
N SER A 179 8.01 -8.59 7.28
CA SER A 179 9.15 -9.53 7.20
C SER A 179 9.82 -9.50 5.82
N TYR A 180 9.03 -9.44 4.75
CA TYR A 180 9.56 -9.34 3.39
C TYR A 180 10.42 -8.08 3.20
N GLU A 181 9.89 -6.91 3.60
CA GLU A 181 10.60 -5.63 3.51
C GLU A 181 11.88 -5.66 4.35
N LEU A 182 11.82 -6.12 5.60
CA LEU A 182 13.00 -6.22 6.47
C LEU A 182 14.06 -7.16 5.89
N LEU A 183 13.66 -8.27 5.27
CA LEU A 183 14.60 -9.21 4.65
C LEU A 183 15.26 -8.68 3.38
N HIS A 184 14.60 -7.80 2.63
CA HIS A 184 15.09 -7.32 1.33
C HIS A 184 15.71 -5.92 1.40
N ASP A 185 15.29 -5.06 2.32
CA ASP A 185 15.85 -3.73 2.50
C ASP A 185 17.10 -3.73 3.40
N ALA A 186 18.26 -3.46 2.81
CA ALA A 186 19.52 -3.40 3.52
C ALA A 186 19.60 -2.24 4.53
N GLU A 187 18.87 -1.14 4.29
CA GLU A 187 18.78 0.00 5.22
C GLU A 187 17.98 -0.43 6.46
N ALA A 188 16.83 -1.09 6.26
CA ALA A 188 16.02 -1.64 7.34
C ALA A 188 16.80 -2.62 8.23
N ARG A 189 17.59 -3.53 7.65
CA ARG A 189 18.41 -4.49 8.41
C ARG A 189 19.51 -3.86 9.26
N ARG A 190 20.03 -2.70 8.84
CA ARG A 190 21.09 -1.98 9.56
C ARG A 190 20.55 -1.00 10.60
N SER A 191 19.23 -0.81 10.64
CA SER A 191 18.57 0.08 11.59
C SER A 191 18.75 -0.41 13.03
N PRO A 192 18.92 0.49 14.02
CA PRO A 192 18.90 0.12 15.44
C PRO A 192 17.56 -0.50 15.88
N PHE A 193 16.49 -0.31 15.10
CA PHE A 193 15.16 -0.86 15.37
C PHE A 193 14.88 -2.20 14.69
N ALA A 194 15.82 -2.75 13.90
CA ALA A 194 15.58 -3.95 13.09
C ALA A 194 15.05 -5.13 13.91
N LEU A 195 15.64 -5.39 15.09
CA LEU A 195 15.20 -6.47 15.98
C LEU A 195 13.78 -6.25 16.51
N ALA A 196 13.47 -5.03 16.95
CA ALA A 196 12.15 -4.70 17.47
C ALA A 196 11.08 -4.88 16.39
N LEU A 197 11.36 -4.45 15.16
CA LEU A 197 10.46 -4.59 14.02
C LEU A 197 10.29 -6.06 13.62
N ALA A 198 11.36 -6.85 13.57
CA ALA A 198 11.27 -8.30 13.35
C ALA A 198 10.38 -9.00 14.38
N LEU A 199 10.46 -8.60 15.65
CA LEU A 199 9.59 -9.13 16.71
C LEU A 199 8.12 -8.73 16.49
N VAL A 200 7.87 -7.49 16.08
CA VAL A 200 6.51 -7.03 15.73
C VAL A 200 5.95 -7.87 14.58
N ASP A 201 6.73 -8.06 13.51
CA ASP A 201 6.31 -8.84 12.34
C ASP A 201 6.03 -10.30 12.70
N LEU A 202 6.89 -10.91 13.51
CA LEU A 202 6.72 -12.28 14.00
C LEU A 202 5.47 -12.42 14.87
N VAL A 203 5.23 -11.46 15.79
CA VAL A 203 4.04 -11.45 16.65
C VAL A 203 2.79 -11.30 15.80
N CYS A 204 2.77 -10.36 14.85
CA CYS A 204 1.64 -10.17 13.93
C CYS A 204 1.37 -11.43 13.10
N LEU A 205 2.41 -12.08 12.59
CA LEU A 205 2.30 -13.32 11.83
C LEU A 205 1.72 -14.45 12.68
N CYS A 206 2.32 -14.74 13.83
CA CYS A 206 1.92 -15.84 14.71
C CYS A 206 0.52 -15.61 15.30
N ALA A 207 0.25 -14.42 15.84
CA ALA A 207 -1.05 -14.09 16.41
C ALA A 207 -2.13 -14.08 15.33
N GLY A 208 -1.85 -13.51 14.15
CA GLY A 208 -2.78 -13.49 13.02
C GLY A 208 -3.15 -14.90 12.54
N LEU A 209 -2.15 -15.77 12.36
CA LEU A 209 -2.36 -17.18 12.01
C LEU A 209 -3.13 -17.94 13.09
N ALA A 210 -2.82 -17.73 14.38
CA ALA A 210 -3.54 -18.37 15.48
C ALA A 210 -5.02 -17.97 15.48
N VAL A 211 -5.32 -16.68 15.36
CA VAL A 211 -6.70 -16.16 15.31
C VAL A 211 -7.45 -16.73 14.10
N TRP A 212 -6.79 -16.81 12.95
CA TRP A 212 -7.40 -17.38 11.75
C TRP A 212 -7.69 -18.89 11.91
N LEU A 213 -6.69 -19.69 12.30
CA LEU A 213 -6.82 -21.15 12.42
C LEU A 213 -7.80 -21.59 13.51
N LEU A 214 -7.89 -20.83 14.61
CA LEU A 214 -8.84 -21.13 15.69
C LEU A 214 -10.28 -20.85 15.25
N HIS A 215 -10.51 -19.92 14.32
CA HIS A 215 -11.85 -19.61 13.86
C HIS A 215 -12.45 -20.67 12.95
N ASP A 216 -11.68 -21.11 11.94
CA ASP A 216 -12.15 -22.07 10.92
C ASP A 216 -12.51 -23.44 11.54
N ARG A 217 -12.01 -23.73 12.75
CA ARG A 217 -12.38 -24.94 13.52
C ARG A 217 -13.70 -24.82 14.28
N ILE A 218 -14.15 -23.61 14.60
CA ILE A 218 -15.34 -23.39 15.45
C ILE A 218 -16.59 -23.14 14.60
N PHE A 219 -16.43 -22.63 13.37
CA PHE A 219 -17.53 -22.29 12.46
C PHE A 219 -17.26 -22.80 11.04
N PRO A 220 -17.47 -24.11 10.76
CA PRO A 220 -17.38 -24.67 9.41
C PRO A 220 -18.51 -24.20 8.49
#